data_AF-A0A1Q9LTM5-F1
#
_entry.id   AF-A0A1Q9LTM5-F1
#
_cell.length_a   1.000
_cell.length_b   1.000
_cell.length_c   1.000
_cell.angle_alpha   90.00
_cell.angle_beta   90.00
_cell.angle_gamma   90.00
#
_symmetry.space_group_name_H-M   'P 1'
#
loop_
_entity.id
_entity.type
_entity.pdbx_description
1 polymer ?
#
loop_
_entity_poly.entity_id
_entity_poly.type
_entity_poly.pdbx_seq_one_letter_code
_entity_poly.pdbx_strand_id
1 'polypeptide(L)' 'MAKVDYDDAAALGPQAVPHLSTLVAGADTVLAAKALYLAGVIGGPAAKALLDAAAGHPDPIVRIAASAALRTMRSR' A
#
# COMPACT_ATOMS: atom_id res chain seq x y z
N MET A 1 2.59 -11.94 -17.86
CA MET A 1 2.05 -11.43 -16.58
C MET A 1 1.96 -9.91 -16.71
N ALA A 2 0.76 -9.32 -16.70
CA ALA A 2 0.61 -7.88 -16.90
C ALA A 2 1.20 -7.11 -15.71
N LYS A 3 2.04 -6.11 -15.99
CA LYS A 3 2.59 -5.20 -14.98
C LYS A 3 1.49 -4.21 -14.58
N VAL A 4 1.36 -3.95 -13.28
CA VAL A 4 0.42 -2.93 -12.78
C VAL A 4 0.99 -1.56 -13.13
N ASP A 5 0.16 -0.70 -13.71
CA ASP A 5 0.43 0.73 -13.85
C ASP A 5 -0.03 1.44 -12.57
N TYR A 6 0.93 1.88 -11.75
CA TYR A 6 0.62 2.50 -10.47
C TYR A 6 0.28 3.98 -10.59
N ASP A 7 0.73 4.66 -11.64
CA ASP A 7 0.40 6.07 -11.83
C ASP A 7 -1.05 6.19 -12.32
N ASP A 8 -1.50 5.30 -13.21
CA ASP A 8 -2.91 5.17 -13.58
C ASP A 8 -3.78 4.70 -12.41
N ALA A 9 -3.36 3.63 -11.70
CA ALA A 9 -4.13 3.13 -10.56
C ALA A 9 -4.25 4.14 -9.40
N ALA A 10 -3.28 5.05 -9.25
CA ALA A 10 -3.36 6.11 -8.24
C ALA A 10 -4.51 7.09 -8.49
N ALA A 11 -5.02 7.20 -9.72
CA ALA A 11 -6.18 8.01 -10.06
C ALA A 11 -7.47 7.55 -9.34
N LEU A 12 -7.52 6.30 -8.84
CA LEU A 12 -8.60 5.82 -7.96
C LEU A 12 -8.68 6.61 -6.64
N GLY A 13 -7.57 7.21 -6.23
CA GLY A 13 -7.52 8.16 -5.12
C GLY A 13 -7.81 7.56 -3.74
N PRO A 14 -8.03 8.41 -2.72
CA PRO A 14 -8.19 7.98 -1.33
C PRO A 14 -9.35 7.01 -1.08
N GLN A 15 -10.36 7.00 -1.94
CA GLN A 15 -11.52 6.10 -1.84
C GLN A 15 -11.14 4.63 -2.08
N ALA A 16 -9.98 4.35 -2.70
CA ALA A 16 -9.48 2.99 -2.87
C ALA A 16 -8.88 2.40 -1.59
N VAL A 17 -8.45 3.24 -0.63
CA VAL A 17 -7.68 2.80 0.54
C VAL A 17 -8.39 1.73 1.39
N PRO A 18 -9.71 1.78 1.64
CA PRO A 18 -10.42 0.69 2.33
C PRO A 18 -10.29 -0.67 1.62
N HIS A 19 -10.34 -0.68 0.28
CA HIS A 19 -10.17 -1.90 -0.50
C HIS A 19 -8.72 -2.40 -0.44
N LEU A 20 -7.73 -1.50 -0.48
CA LEU A 20 -6.32 -1.85 -0.31
C LEU A 20 -6.07 -2.47 1.07
N SER A 21 -6.72 -1.94 2.12
CA SER A 21 -6.66 -2.51 3.47
C SER A 21 -7.13 -3.97 3.51
N THR A 22 -8.24 -4.29 2.81
CA THR A 22 -8.72 -5.68 2.69
C THR A 22 -7.67 -6.59 2.03
N LEU A 23 -6.95 -6.10 1.02
CA LEU A 23 -5.88 -6.87 0.37
C LEU A 23 -4.67 -7.09 1.29
N VAL A 24 -4.32 -6.08 2.10
CA VAL A 24 -3.22 -6.18 3.08
C VAL A 24 -3.53 -7.19 4.18
N ALA A 25 -4.80 -7.30 4.60
CA ALA A 25 -5.24 -8.29 5.58
C ALA A 25 -5.36 -9.72 5.03
N GLY A 26 -5.24 -9.90 3.71
CA GLY A 26 -5.31 -11.20 3.05
C GLY A 26 -4.06 -12.06 3.26
N ALA A 27 -4.13 -13.32 2.82
CA ALA A 27 -3.01 -14.28 2.96
C ALA A 27 -1.93 -14.14 1.87
N ASP A 28 -2.20 -13.39 0.79
CA ASP A 28 -1.23 -13.21 -0.31
C ASP A 28 -0.29 -12.03 -0.01
N THR A 29 0.89 -12.37 0.49
CA THR A 29 1.96 -11.41 0.81
C THR A 29 2.35 -10.55 -0.40
N VAL A 30 2.36 -11.10 -1.61
CA VAL A 30 2.75 -10.36 -2.82
C VAL A 30 1.67 -9.33 -3.15
N LEU A 31 0.39 -9.72 -3.04
CA LEU A 31 -0.72 -8.82 -3.26
C LEU A 31 -0.77 -7.71 -2.19
N ALA A 32 -0.54 -8.06 -0.92
CA ALA A 32 -0.43 -7.10 0.18
C ALA A 32 0.68 -6.06 -0.09
N ALA A 33 1.86 -6.50 -0.52
CA ALA A 33 2.96 -5.60 -0.86
C ALA A 33 2.61 -4.61 -1.99
N LYS A 34 1.89 -5.08 -3.02
CA LYS A 34 1.40 -4.21 -4.12
C LYS A 34 0.36 -3.21 -3.65
N ALA A 35 -0.56 -3.64 -2.79
CA ALA A 35 -1.58 -2.77 -2.21
C ALA A 35 -0.93 -1.64 -1.36
N LEU A 36 0.06 -1.98 -0.54
CA LEU A 36 0.83 -0.99 0.23
C LEU A 36 1.59 -0.03 -0.67
N TYR A 37 2.22 -0.52 -1.75
CA TYR A 37 2.89 0.35 -2.69
C TYR A 37 1.92 1.35 -3.32
N LEU A 38 0.77 0.89 -3.83
CA LEU A 38 -0.25 1.77 -4.39
C LEU A 38 -0.78 2.77 -3.35
N ALA A 39 -0.98 2.38 -2.10
CA ALA A 39 -1.35 3.31 -1.03
C ALA A 39 -0.29 4.42 -0.84
N GLY A 40 1.00 4.07 -0.88
CA GLY A 40 2.09 5.06 -0.84
C GLY A 40 2.09 6.02 -2.03
N VAL A 41 1.68 5.55 -3.21
CA VAL A 41 1.56 6.37 -4.44
C VAL A 41 0.34 7.30 -4.37
N ILE A 42 -0.82 6.80 -3.89
CA ILE A 42 -2.05 7.59 -3.69
C ILE A 42 -1.82 8.69 -2.64
N GLY A 43 -1.14 8.36 -1.54
CA GLY A 43 -0.84 9.32 -0.49
C GLY A 43 -2.04 9.72 0.38
N GLY A 44 -1.84 10.75 1.19
CA GLY A 44 -2.85 11.32 2.07
C GLY A 44 -3.05 10.59 3.41
N PRO A 45 -3.92 11.14 4.29
CA PRO A 45 -4.04 10.66 5.67
C PRO A 45 -4.49 9.20 5.80
N ALA A 46 -5.46 8.78 4.98
CA ALA A 46 -5.98 7.41 5.00
C ALA A 46 -4.91 6.39 4.58
N ALA A 47 -4.16 6.68 3.51
CA ALA A 47 -3.06 5.84 3.09
C ALA A 47 -1.96 5.78 4.16
N LYS A 48 -1.60 6.92 4.75
CA LYS A 48 -0.60 6.95 5.83
C LYS A 48 -1.01 6.08 7.01
N ALA A 49 -2.27 6.17 7.45
CA ALA A 49 -2.79 5.35 8.54
C ALA A 49 -2.73 3.84 8.22
N LEU A 50 -3.06 3.44 6.99
CA LEU A 50 -2.90 2.06 6.53
C LEU A 50 -1.42 1.61 6.59
N LEU A 51 -0.49 2.43 6.09
CA LEU A 51 0.93 2.09 6.09
C LEU A 51 1.51 2.00 7.52
N ASP A 52 1.11 2.90 8.41
CA ASP A 52 1.52 2.87 9.82
C ASP A 52 1.01 1.58 10.50
N ALA A 53 -0.24 1.17 10.24
CA ALA A 53 -0.79 -0.08 10.76
C ALA A 53 -0.04 -1.31 10.22
N ALA A 54 0.31 -1.31 8.93
CA ALA A 54 1.04 -2.41 8.30
C ALA A 54 2.49 -2.56 8.81
N ALA A 55 3.06 -1.53 9.44
CA ALA A 55 4.36 -1.65 10.12
C ALA A 55 4.33 -2.63 11.31
N GLY A 56 3.15 -2.91 11.87
CA GLY A 56 2.93 -3.92 12.92
C GLY A 56 2.55 -5.31 12.41
N HIS A 57 2.53 -5.55 11.09
CA HIS A 57 2.05 -6.81 10.52
C HIS A 57 2.95 -8.01 10.90
N PRO A 58 2.41 -9.22 11.17
CA PRO A 58 3.22 -10.39 11.53
C PRO A 58 4.20 -10.83 10.42
N ASP A 59 3.80 -10.71 9.16
CA ASP A 59 4.66 -10.99 8.01
C ASP A 59 5.75 -9.90 7.84
N PRO A 60 7.05 -10.25 7.92
CA PRO A 60 8.14 -9.29 7.71
C PRO A 60 8.16 -8.63 6.34
N ILE A 61 7.72 -9.31 5.28
CA ILE A 61 7.68 -8.76 3.92
C ILE A 61 6.67 -7.61 3.84
N VAL A 62 5.53 -7.76 4.50
CA VAL A 62 4.49 -6.71 4.59
C VAL A 62 5.04 -5.48 5.34
N ARG A 63 5.79 -5.69 6.44
CA ARG A 63 6.44 -4.58 7.17
C ARG A 63 7.48 -3.83 6.32
N ILE A 64 8.27 -4.56 5.53
CA ILE A 64 9.24 -3.97 4.59
C ILE A 64 8.52 -3.17 3.51
N ALA A 65 7.45 -3.73 2.93
CA ALA A 65 6.65 -3.04 1.92
C ALA A 65 6.01 -1.75 2.47
N ALA A 66 5.50 -1.77 3.70
CA ALA A 66 4.96 -0.58 4.37
C ALA A 66 6.02 0.51 4.53
N SER A 67 7.22 0.14 4.97
CA SER A 67 8.35 1.06 5.14
C SER A 67 8.79 1.68 3.80
N ALA A 68 8.84 0.88 2.73
CA ALA A 68 9.14 1.34 1.39
C ALA A 68 8.07 2.30 0.85
N ALA A 69 6.78 1.98 1.07
CA ALA A 69 5.67 2.82 0.68
C ALA A 69 5.64 4.17 1.42
N LEU A 70 5.98 4.20 2.71
CA LEU A 70 6.11 5.43 3.50
C LEU A 70 7.22 6.34 2.94
N ARG A 71 8.32 5.76 2.47
CA ARG A 71 9.38 6.51 1.79
C ARG A 71 8.91 7.08 0.46
N THR A 72 8.17 6.30 -0.34
CA THR A 72 7.57 6.76 -1.61
C THR A 72 6.68 7.98 -1.36
N MET A 73 5.82 7.94 -0.35
CA MET A 73 4.90 9.01 0.00
C MET A 73 5.60 10.32 0.38
N ARG A 74 6.78 10.25 1.02
CA ARG A 74 7.58 11.43 1.41
C ARG A 74 8.35 12.07 0.27
N SER A 75 8.49 11.36 -0.85
CA SER A 75 9.28 11.78 -2.01
C SER A 75 8.40 12.34 -3.15
N ARG A 76 7.10 12.48 -2.90
CA ARG A 76 6.10 13.14 -3.75
C ARG A 76 5.59 14.38 -3.04
#